data_AF-A0A7D5M2J3-F1
#
_entry.id   AF-A0A7D5M2J3-F1
#
_cell.length_a   1.000
_cell.length_b   1.000
_cell.length_c   1.000
_cell.angle_alpha   90.00
_cell.angle_beta   90.00
_cell.angle_gamma   90.00
#
_symmetry.space_group_name_H-M   'P 1'
#
loop_
_entity.id
_entity.type
_entity.pdbx_description
1 polymer ?
#
loop_
_entity_poly.entity_id
_entity_poly.type
_entity_poly.pdbx_seq_one_letter_code
_entity_poly.pdbx_strand_id
1 'polypeptide(L)'
;MKPLCFVLIILAVLQTPLAFAAFEDFSIEDEWIKYFSYVENITGSLAIEVSFTDLILYSIGMVVYGIFIWNFYRFIARREMIPLGLDKYQTDGKKITSIIAYVVKYVVVFPLVVLVWFVVYSTFLFFMAPDLSIELVFLVVISLVVTVRISAYYKEDLAKDFAKLIPFALLGIFLTSNIFFTADQVLERLDDFIPFLGKIAGFVIYAIIVEAILRVLFLIKRKILPVAEEKLEESIEKQINEKIKVHVEKIEGKHESLEKKIDKETDEIEKKIDKETDEIEKKIEQKTSDVEKKLKKDEADTNDDENLR
;
A
#
# COMPACT_ATOMS: atom_id res chain seq x y z
N MET A 1 10.00 -1.91 -5.69
CA MET A 1 11.06 -2.93 -5.50
C MET A 1 10.79 -4.10 -6.44
N LYS A 2 11.78 -4.52 -7.26
CA LYS A 2 11.58 -5.61 -8.22
C LYS A 2 11.36 -6.93 -7.43
N PRO A 3 10.33 -7.74 -7.75
CA PRO A 3 10.04 -8.99 -7.03
C PRO A 3 11.22 -9.98 -7.07
N LEU A 4 12.09 -9.87 -8.08
CA LEU A 4 13.31 -10.66 -8.22
C LEU A 4 14.35 -10.40 -7.11
N CYS A 5 14.47 -9.16 -6.62
CA CYS A 5 15.41 -8.83 -5.54
C CYS A 5 14.96 -9.43 -4.20
N PHE A 6 13.64 -9.54 -3.98
CA PHE A 6 13.11 -10.12 -2.75
C PHE A 6 13.24 -11.66 -2.74
N VAL A 7 13.09 -12.31 -3.90
CA VAL A 7 13.36 -13.75 -4.05
C VAL A 7 14.84 -14.08 -3.82
N LEU A 8 15.76 -13.23 -4.27
CA LEU A 8 17.20 -13.40 -3.98
C LEU A 8 17.54 -13.17 -2.51
N ILE A 9 16.88 -12.23 -1.83
CA ILE A 9 17.03 -12.02 -0.38
C ILE A 9 16.47 -13.21 0.39
N ILE A 10 15.32 -13.77 -0.01
CA ILE A 10 14.73 -14.95 0.62
C ILE A 10 15.55 -16.23 0.35
N LEU A 11 16.11 -16.42 -0.85
CA LEU A 11 17.04 -17.52 -1.13
C LEU A 11 18.35 -17.38 -0.33
N ALA A 12 18.86 -16.16 -0.16
CA ALA A 12 20.04 -15.90 0.66
C ALA A 12 19.77 -16.14 2.16
N VAL A 13 18.56 -15.86 2.65
CA VAL A 13 18.14 -16.11 4.03
C VAL A 13 17.82 -17.60 4.28
N LEU A 14 17.28 -18.32 3.29
CA LEU A 14 16.98 -19.76 3.37
C LEU A 14 18.19 -20.68 3.19
N GLN A 15 19.30 -20.19 2.62
CA GLN A 15 20.53 -20.98 2.41
C GLN A 15 21.53 -20.91 3.56
N THR A 16 21.27 -20.10 4.59
CA THR A 16 22.14 -20.02 5.77
C THR A 16 21.49 -20.70 6.98
N PRO A 17 21.96 -21.89 7.41
CA PRO A 17 21.62 -22.42 8.74
C PRO A 17 22.10 -21.53 9.90
N LEU A 18 22.81 -20.43 9.62
CA LEU A 18 23.33 -19.47 10.59
C LEU A 18 22.32 -18.44 11.11
N ALA A 19 21.15 -18.26 10.48
CA ALA A 19 20.18 -17.25 10.95
C ALA A 19 19.46 -17.66 12.25
N PHE A 20 19.43 -18.95 12.59
CA PHE A 20 18.89 -19.44 13.87
C PHE A 20 19.94 -19.41 14.99
N ALA A 21 21.23 -19.55 14.66
CA ALA A 21 22.33 -19.49 15.64
C ALA A 21 22.72 -18.05 16.04
N ALA A 22 22.39 -17.04 15.24
CA ALA A 22 22.72 -15.64 15.54
C ALA A 22 21.76 -14.95 16.54
N PHE A 23 20.73 -15.65 17.03
CA PHE A 23 19.79 -15.13 18.05
C PHE A 23 20.11 -15.64 19.47
N GLU A 24 21.17 -16.43 19.65
CA GLU A 24 21.61 -16.91 20.98
C GLU A 24 22.44 -15.88 21.77
N ASP A 25 22.79 -14.72 21.18
CA ASP A 25 23.73 -13.76 21.80
C ASP A 25 23.14 -12.35 21.99
N PHE A 26 21.81 -12.23 22.10
CA PHE A 26 21.17 -10.98 22.56
C PHE A 26 21.18 -10.94 24.09
N SER A 27 22.28 -10.48 24.67
CA SER A 27 22.40 -10.25 26.11
C SER A 27 21.51 -9.07 26.53
N ILE A 28 20.31 -9.40 27.01
CA ILE A 28 19.34 -8.47 27.58
C ILE A 28 19.91 -7.93 28.91
N GLU A 29 20.10 -6.61 29.01
CA GLU A 29 20.57 -5.93 30.25
C GLU A 29 19.66 -6.27 31.45
N ASP A 30 20.25 -6.44 32.65
CA ASP A 30 19.59 -6.89 33.88
C ASP A 30 18.32 -6.09 34.28
N GLU A 31 18.20 -4.84 33.82
CA GLU A 31 17.02 -4.00 34.04
C GLU A 31 15.78 -4.51 33.29
N TRP A 32 15.95 -5.00 32.07
CA TRP A 32 14.88 -5.55 31.25
C TRP A 32 14.37 -6.88 31.82
N ILE A 33 15.25 -7.72 32.34
CA ILE A 33 14.89 -9.00 32.99
C ILE A 33 13.89 -8.77 34.13
N LYS A 34 14.05 -7.67 34.88
CA LYS A 34 13.16 -7.30 35.97
C LYS A 34 11.77 -6.87 35.48
N TYR A 35 11.70 -6.13 34.36
CA TYR A 35 10.42 -5.79 33.73
C TYR A 35 9.72 -7.01 33.14
N PHE A 36 10.47 -7.93 32.50
CA PHE A 36 9.93 -9.20 32.00
C PHE A 36 9.33 -10.05 33.12
N SER A 37 10.00 -10.14 34.28
CA SER A 37 9.49 -10.83 35.47
C SER A 37 8.18 -10.24 36.01
N TYR A 38 8.03 -8.90 36.02
CA TYR A 38 6.79 -8.25 36.42
C TYR A 38 5.64 -8.53 35.46
N VAL A 39 5.92 -8.54 34.15
CA VAL A 39 4.92 -8.82 33.11
C VAL A 39 4.51 -10.30 33.12
N GLU A 40 5.45 -11.22 33.35
CA GLU A 40 5.20 -12.65 33.43
C GLU A 40 4.27 -13.02 34.61
N ASN A 41 4.42 -12.32 35.74
CA ASN A 41 3.51 -12.43 36.89
C ASN A 41 2.08 -11.93 36.57
N ILE A 42 1.92 -10.94 35.69
CA ILE A 42 0.59 -10.45 35.25
C ILE A 42 -0.09 -11.51 34.39
N THR A 43 0.62 -12.16 33.46
CA THR A 43 0.08 -13.28 32.67
C THR A 43 -0.23 -14.51 33.52
N GLY A 44 0.60 -14.82 34.52
CA GLY A 44 0.33 -15.90 35.47
C GLY A 44 -0.96 -15.69 36.29
N SER A 45 -1.37 -14.45 36.52
CA SER A 45 -2.63 -14.12 37.21
C SER A 45 -3.89 -14.30 36.35
N LEU A 46 -3.74 -14.44 35.03
CA LEU A 46 -4.85 -14.64 34.09
C LEU A 46 -5.20 -16.13 33.86
N ALA A 47 -4.59 -17.06 34.61
CA ALA A 47 -4.77 -18.51 34.48
C ALA A 47 -4.47 -19.07 33.07
N ILE A 48 -3.64 -18.37 32.30
CA ILE A 48 -3.18 -18.80 30.98
C ILE A 48 -1.72 -19.23 31.14
N GLU A 49 -1.43 -20.53 31.03
CA GLU A 49 -0.07 -21.11 31.00
C GLU A 49 0.67 -20.78 29.68
N VAL A 50 0.61 -19.54 29.21
CA VAL A 50 1.28 -19.10 27.97
C VAL A 50 2.37 -18.12 28.34
N SER A 51 3.62 -18.44 27.99
CA SER A 51 4.76 -17.55 28.21
C SER A 51 4.57 -16.24 27.44
N PHE A 52 4.89 -15.11 28.06
CA PHE A 52 4.85 -13.81 27.41
C PHE A 52 5.79 -13.74 26.19
N THR A 53 6.91 -14.47 26.24
CA THR A 53 7.88 -14.59 25.14
C THR A 53 7.24 -15.27 23.93
N ASP A 54 6.48 -16.35 24.13
CA ASP A 54 5.77 -17.04 23.06
C ASP A 54 4.76 -16.11 22.41
N LEU A 55 4.00 -15.35 23.21
CA LEU A 55 3.01 -14.41 22.68
C LEU A 55 3.63 -13.36 21.75
N ILE A 56 4.76 -12.79 22.14
CA ILE A 56 5.50 -11.82 21.30
C ILE A 56 6.00 -12.50 20.03
N LEU A 57 6.61 -13.68 20.15
CA LEU A 57 7.18 -14.41 19.02
C LEU A 57 6.10 -14.81 18.00
N TYR A 58 4.98 -15.36 18.45
CA TYR A 58 3.83 -15.68 17.60
C TYR A 58 3.27 -14.42 16.92
N SER A 59 3.14 -13.32 17.66
CA SER A 59 2.63 -12.05 17.10
C SER A 59 3.52 -11.49 16.00
N ILE A 60 4.84 -11.47 16.22
CA ILE A 60 5.82 -11.02 15.20
C ILE A 60 5.81 -11.97 14.01
N GLY A 61 5.83 -13.28 14.24
CA GLY A 61 5.75 -14.30 13.20
C GLY A 61 4.53 -14.13 12.31
N MET A 62 3.36 -13.87 12.90
CA MET A 62 2.11 -13.61 12.19
C MET A 62 2.17 -12.37 11.29
N VAL A 63 2.77 -11.27 11.78
CA VAL A 63 2.94 -10.05 10.99
C VAL A 63 3.89 -10.30 9.81
N VAL A 64 5.04 -10.93 10.07
CA VAL A 64 6.02 -11.26 9.02
C VAL A 64 5.40 -12.16 7.95
N TYR A 65 4.68 -13.20 8.37
CA TYR A 65 4.00 -14.11 7.46
C TYR A 65 2.89 -13.39 6.68
N GLY A 66 2.10 -12.51 7.31
CA GLY A 66 1.10 -11.68 6.64
C GLY A 66 1.70 -10.77 5.56
N ILE A 67 2.83 -10.12 5.84
CA ILE A 67 3.58 -9.30 4.86
C ILE A 67 4.07 -10.16 3.69
N PHE A 68 4.58 -11.36 3.99
CA PHE A 68 4.99 -12.31 2.96
C PHE A 68 3.82 -12.70 2.05
N ILE A 69 2.68 -13.13 2.62
CA ILE A 69 1.47 -13.45 1.85
C ILE A 69 1.05 -12.25 1.01
N TRP A 70 1.09 -11.05 1.57
CA TRP A 70 0.65 -9.84 0.90
C TRP A 70 1.37 -9.58 -0.42
N ASN A 71 2.69 -9.70 -0.40
CA ASN A 71 3.51 -9.57 -1.61
C ASN A 71 3.19 -10.68 -2.61
N PHE A 72 3.00 -11.87 -2.08
CA PHE A 72 2.91 -13.08 -2.86
C PHE A 72 1.57 -13.23 -3.58
N TYR A 73 0.43 -13.13 -2.88
CA TYR A 73 -0.89 -13.30 -3.50
C TYR A 73 -1.10 -12.25 -4.60
N ARG A 74 -0.59 -11.03 -4.39
CA ARG A 74 -0.73 -9.92 -5.35
C ARG A 74 0.13 -10.16 -6.59
N PHE A 75 1.27 -10.84 -6.46
CA PHE A 75 2.05 -11.26 -7.61
C PHE A 75 1.30 -12.28 -8.47
N ILE A 76 0.73 -13.33 -7.85
CA ILE A 76 0.00 -14.39 -8.53
C ILE A 76 -1.28 -13.87 -9.19
N ALA A 77 -2.06 -13.06 -8.47
CA ALA A 77 -3.40 -12.66 -8.89
C ALA A 77 -3.43 -11.76 -10.13
N ARG A 78 -2.29 -11.16 -10.51
CA ARG A 78 -2.19 -10.33 -11.71
C ARG A 78 -2.44 -11.16 -12.96
N ARG A 79 -3.35 -10.67 -13.81
CA ARG A 79 -3.59 -11.20 -15.16
C ARG A 79 -2.30 -11.21 -15.98
N GLU A 80 -1.54 -10.12 -15.90
CA GLU A 80 -0.25 -9.97 -16.56
C GLU A 80 0.85 -9.82 -15.51
N MET A 81 1.49 -10.94 -15.17
CA MET A 81 2.51 -10.98 -14.13
C MET A 81 3.76 -10.14 -14.44
N ILE A 82 4.06 -9.96 -15.72
CA ILE A 82 5.22 -9.19 -16.21
C ILE A 82 4.71 -8.23 -17.29
N PRO A 83 4.57 -6.92 -17.01
CA PRO A 83 4.22 -5.97 -18.06
C PRO A 83 5.37 -5.90 -19.08
N LEU A 84 5.07 -6.06 -20.37
CA LEU A 84 6.03 -5.77 -21.43
C LEU A 84 5.76 -4.36 -21.92
N GLY A 85 6.77 -3.48 -21.83
CA GLY A 85 6.80 -2.23 -22.59
C GLY A 85 6.98 -2.52 -24.07
N LEU A 86 5.92 -3.02 -24.71
CA LEU A 86 5.88 -3.32 -26.14
C LEU A 86 5.94 -2.05 -26.99
N ASP A 87 5.69 -0.88 -26.39
CA ASP A 87 5.86 0.44 -26.97
C ASP A 87 7.29 0.66 -27.47
N LYS A 88 8.29 0.19 -26.70
CA LYS A 88 9.71 0.28 -27.10
C LYS A 88 10.10 -0.60 -28.27
N TYR A 89 9.32 -1.64 -28.58
CA TYR A 89 9.63 -2.61 -29.64
C TYR A 89 8.87 -2.38 -30.94
N GLN A 90 7.87 -1.48 -30.96
CA GLN A 90 7.19 -1.07 -32.19
C GLN A 90 7.95 0.02 -32.96
N THR A 91 8.69 0.88 -32.26
CA THR A 91 9.44 1.99 -32.88
C THR A 91 10.59 1.54 -33.78
N ASP A 92 11.13 0.34 -33.58
CA ASP A 92 12.40 -0.10 -34.18
C ASP A 92 12.26 -0.95 -35.45
N GLY A 93 11.07 -1.01 -36.07
CA GLY A 93 10.83 -1.68 -37.36
C GLY A 93 10.92 -3.22 -37.35
N LYS A 94 11.39 -3.86 -36.27
CA LYS A 94 11.55 -5.31 -36.15
C LYS A 94 10.28 -5.98 -35.63
N LYS A 95 9.27 -6.12 -36.50
CA LYS A 95 8.00 -6.82 -36.19
C LYS A 95 8.18 -8.27 -35.70
N ILE A 96 9.27 -8.93 -36.09
CA ILE A 96 9.55 -10.33 -35.73
C ILE A 96 10.01 -10.45 -34.27
N THR A 97 10.80 -9.50 -33.76
CA THR A 97 11.29 -9.56 -32.36
C THR A 97 10.17 -9.34 -31.35
N SER A 98 9.17 -8.52 -31.68
CA SER A 98 8.00 -8.32 -30.81
C SER A 98 7.10 -9.56 -30.73
N ILE A 99 6.94 -10.28 -31.84
CA ILE A 99 6.18 -11.54 -31.87
C ILE A 99 6.91 -12.62 -31.08
N ILE A 100 8.24 -12.77 -31.22
CA ILE A 100 9.03 -13.74 -30.46
C ILE A 100 8.97 -13.41 -28.96
N ALA A 101 9.15 -12.14 -28.58
CA ALA A 101 9.05 -11.72 -27.17
C ALA A 101 7.65 -12.00 -26.58
N TYR A 102 6.60 -11.81 -27.38
CA TYR A 102 5.24 -12.20 -27.04
C TYR A 102 5.16 -13.71 -26.80
N VAL A 103 5.55 -14.53 -27.78
CA VAL A 103 5.49 -16.01 -27.68
C VAL A 103 6.26 -16.53 -26.47
N VAL A 104 7.50 -16.08 -26.25
CA VAL A 104 8.34 -16.54 -25.13
C VAL A 104 7.70 -16.23 -23.78
N LYS A 105 7.19 -15.00 -23.58
CA LYS A 105 6.52 -14.64 -22.32
C LYS A 105 5.32 -15.53 -22.06
N TYR A 106 4.53 -15.77 -23.09
CA TYR A 106 3.21 -16.35 -22.94
C TYR A 106 3.22 -17.88 -22.94
N VAL A 107 4.15 -18.50 -23.67
CA VAL A 107 4.32 -19.97 -23.77
C VAL A 107 5.32 -20.50 -22.74
N VAL A 108 6.33 -19.72 -22.34
CA VAL A 108 7.40 -20.22 -21.45
C VAL A 108 7.33 -19.62 -20.07
N VAL A 109 7.34 -18.28 -19.95
CA VAL A 109 7.45 -17.62 -18.64
C VAL A 109 6.21 -17.87 -17.80
N PHE A 110 5.03 -17.78 -18.41
CA PHE A 110 3.79 -17.97 -17.67
C PHE A 110 3.62 -19.38 -17.09
N PRO A 111 3.78 -20.47 -17.87
CA PRO A 111 3.69 -21.83 -17.32
C PRO A 111 4.72 -22.12 -16.25
N LEU A 112 5.92 -21.54 -16.38
CA LEU A 112 6.96 -21.66 -15.38
C LEU A 112 6.53 -21.04 -14.05
N VAL A 113 5.90 -19.86 -14.07
CA VAL A 113 5.39 -19.25 -12.84
C VAL A 113 4.27 -20.10 -12.22
N VAL A 114 3.36 -20.63 -13.04
CA VAL A 114 2.31 -21.54 -12.55
C VAL A 114 2.90 -22.80 -11.92
N LEU A 115 3.90 -23.41 -12.57
CA LEU A 115 4.62 -24.58 -12.08
C LEU A 115 5.28 -24.30 -10.71
N VAL A 116 6.04 -23.22 -10.61
CA VAL A 116 6.71 -22.84 -9.36
C VAL A 116 5.70 -22.73 -8.23
N TRP A 117 4.57 -22.06 -8.45
CA TRP A 117 3.57 -21.89 -7.41
C TRP A 117 2.78 -23.13 -7.09
N PHE A 118 2.48 -23.94 -8.09
CA PHE A 118 1.88 -25.25 -7.88
C PHE A 118 2.77 -26.12 -6.98
N VAL A 119 4.08 -26.17 -7.24
CA VAL A 119 5.04 -26.91 -6.40
C VAL A 119 5.06 -26.34 -4.99
N VAL A 120 5.25 -25.03 -4.84
CA VAL A 120 5.30 -24.37 -3.52
C VAL A 120 4.06 -24.67 -2.69
N TYR A 121 2.86 -24.48 -3.26
CA TYR A 121 1.61 -24.75 -2.55
C TYR A 121 1.39 -26.22 -2.24
N SER A 122 1.75 -27.11 -3.17
CA SER A 122 1.61 -28.55 -2.97
C SER A 122 2.55 -29.03 -1.88
N THR A 123 3.80 -28.56 -1.85
CA THR A 123 4.75 -28.84 -0.78
C THR A 123 4.18 -28.37 0.55
N PHE A 124 3.78 -27.11 0.67
CA PHE A 124 3.23 -26.62 1.94
C PHE A 124 1.99 -27.40 2.41
N LEU A 125 1.04 -27.67 1.50
CA LEU A 125 -0.18 -28.39 1.85
C LEU A 125 0.10 -29.86 2.18
N PHE A 126 1.02 -30.51 1.47
CA PHE A 126 1.44 -31.88 1.74
C PHE A 126 2.07 -32.05 3.12
N PHE A 127 2.93 -31.10 3.53
CA PHE A 127 3.50 -31.13 4.86
C PHE A 127 2.42 -30.85 5.92
N MET A 128 1.63 -29.78 5.75
CA MET A 128 0.66 -29.34 6.77
C MET A 128 -0.57 -30.24 6.90
N ALA A 129 -0.94 -31.00 5.86
CA ALA A 129 -2.14 -31.83 5.85
C ALA A 129 -1.77 -33.32 5.67
N PRO A 130 -1.21 -33.97 6.72
CA PRO A 130 -0.71 -35.34 6.65
C PRO A 130 -1.78 -36.38 6.28
N ASP A 131 -3.04 -36.09 6.59
CA ASP A 131 -4.17 -37.01 6.39
C ASP A 131 -4.71 -36.99 4.96
N LEU A 132 -4.26 -36.05 4.12
CA LEU A 132 -4.68 -35.97 2.72
C LEU A 132 -3.80 -36.84 1.83
N SER A 133 -4.42 -37.59 0.93
CA SER A 133 -3.67 -38.29 -0.13
C SER A 133 -2.97 -37.28 -1.05
N ILE A 134 -1.81 -37.66 -1.58
CA ILE A 134 -0.99 -36.80 -2.45
C ILE A 134 -1.79 -36.38 -3.71
N GLU A 135 -2.60 -37.29 -4.24
CA GLU A 135 -3.49 -37.00 -5.37
C GLU A 135 -4.49 -35.88 -5.04
N LEU A 136 -5.04 -35.88 -3.83
CA LEU A 136 -6.01 -34.89 -3.40
C LEU A 136 -5.34 -33.54 -3.12
N VAL A 137 -4.14 -33.54 -2.53
CA VAL A 137 -3.32 -32.33 -2.37
C VAL A 137 -3.10 -31.64 -3.71
N PHE A 138 -2.63 -32.40 -4.71
CA PHE A 138 -2.39 -31.87 -6.05
C PHE A 138 -3.68 -31.38 -6.72
N LEU A 139 -4.78 -32.12 -6.58
CA LEU A 139 -6.09 -31.74 -7.10
C LEU A 139 -6.57 -30.41 -6.50
N VAL A 140 -6.47 -30.23 -5.19
CA VAL A 140 -6.86 -28.98 -4.51
C VAL A 140 -5.99 -27.83 -4.97
N VAL A 141 -4.67 -28.02 -5.00
CA VAL A 141 -3.72 -26.97 -5.37
C VAL A 141 -3.89 -26.55 -6.83
N ILE A 142 -3.98 -27.50 -7.77
CA ILE A 142 -4.17 -27.16 -9.18
C ILE A 142 -5.52 -26.48 -9.42
N SER A 143 -6.58 -26.95 -8.74
CA SER A 143 -7.91 -26.35 -8.83
C SER A 143 -7.89 -24.90 -8.35
N LEU A 144 -7.20 -24.62 -7.24
CA LEU A 144 -7.05 -23.25 -6.77
C LEU A 144 -6.21 -22.41 -7.74
N VAL A 145 -5.07 -22.91 -8.18
CA VAL A 145 -4.19 -22.18 -9.11
C VAL A 145 -4.94 -21.81 -10.39
N VAL A 146 -5.71 -22.74 -10.96
CA VAL A 146 -6.55 -22.49 -12.13
C VAL A 146 -7.68 -21.52 -11.82
N THR A 147 -8.34 -21.64 -10.67
CA THR A 147 -9.38 -20.70 -10.22
C THR A 147 -8.83 -19.28 -10.17
N VAL A 148 -7.65 -19.09 -9.56
CA VAL A 148 -6.97 -17.78 -9.52
C VAL A 148 -6.71 -17.25 -10.94
N ARG A 149 -6.34 -18.11 -11.90
CA ARG A 149 -6.16 -17.69 -13.30
C ARG A 149 -7.45 -17.26 -13.94
N ILE A 150 -8.50 -18.07 -13.88
CA ILE A 150 -9.80 -17.73 -14.44
C ILE A 150 -10.29 -16.41 -13.84
N SER A 151 -10.19 -16.24 -12.52
CA SER A 151 -10.58 -15.02 -11.84
C SER A 151 -9.74 -13.80 -12.24
N ALA A 152 -8.44 -13.96 -12.53
CA ALA A 152 -7.59 -12.85 -12.96
C ALA A 152 -8.03 -12.24 -14.30
N TYR A 153 -8.64 -13.04 -15.18
CA TYR A 153 -9.25 -12.55 -16.42
C TYR A 153 -10.64 -11.94 -16.23
N TYR A 154 -11.32 -12.22 -15.12
CA TYR A 154 -12.59 -11.63 -14.75
C TYR A 154 -12.42 -10.33 -13.96
N LYS A 155 -11.86 -10.42 -12.75
CA LYS A 155 -11.52 -9.30 -11.86
C LYS A 155 -10.30 -9.66 -11.01
N GLU A 156 -9.27 -8.83 -11.07
CA GLU A 156 -8.01 -9.07 -10.33
C GLU A 156 -8.23 -9.15 -8.81
N ASP A 157 -9.17 -8.37 -8.26
CA ASP A 157 -9.46 -8.40 -6.82
C ASP A 157 -10.05 -9.74 -6.37
N LEU A 158 -10.90 -10.37 -7.20
CA LEU A 158 -11.39 -11.72 -6.93
C LEU A 158 -10.26 -12.75 -6.98
N ALA A 159 -9.34 -12.62 -7.94
CA ALA A 159 -8.16 -13.48 -8.02
C ALA A 159 -7.25 -13.33 -6.79
N LYS A 160 -7.14 -12.11 -6.25
CA LYS A 160 -6.40 -11.84 -5.01
C LYS A 160 -7.02 -12.59 -3.84
N ASP A 161 -8.34 -12.65 -3.76
CA ASP A 161 -9.02 -13.34 -2.65
C ASP A 161 -8.83 -14.86 -2.73
N PHE A 162 -8.94 -15.45 -3.92
CA PHE A 162 -8.61 -16.87 -4.11
C PHE A 162 -7.13 -17.20 -3.84
N ALA A 163 -6.21 -16.33 -4.26
CA ALA A 163 -4.76 -16.57 -4.09
C ALA A 163 -4.31 -16.58 -2.62
N LYS A 164 -5.09 -15.94 -1.72
CA LYS A 164 -4.82 -15.92 -0.28
C LYS A 164 -5.29 -17.18 0.44
N LEU A 165 -6.16 -18.00 -0.17
CA LEU A 165 -6.82 -19.12 0.52
C LEU A 165 -5.83 -20.15 1.04
N ILE A 166 -4.92 -20.68 0.21
CA ILE A 166 -3.92 -21.66 0.68
C ILE A 166 -3.00 -21.04 1.73
N PRO A 167 -2.35 -19.89 1.51
CA PRO A 167 -1.47 -19.31 2.53
C PRO A 167 -2.16 -19.09 3.88
N PHE A 168 -3.40 -18.61 3.90
CA PHE A 168 -4.15 -18.43 5.15
C PHE A 168 -4.64 -19.74 5.74
N ALA A 169 -5.03 -20.72 4.93
CA ALA A 169 -5.36 -22.06 5.43
C ALA A 169 -4.15 -22.72 6.10
N LEU A 170 -2.97 -22.61 5.48
CA LEU A 170 -1.72 -23.11 6.05
C LEU A 170 -1.37 -22.39 7.35
N LEU A 171 -1.58 -21.08 7.43
CA LEU A 171 -1.42 -20.34 8.68
C LEU A 171 -2.37 -20.84 9.75
N GLY A 172 -3.63 -21.04 9.40
CA GLY A 172 -4.65 -21.57 10.31
C GLY A 172 -4.27 -22.96 10.84
N ILE A 173 -3.78 -23.85 9.97
CA ILE A 173 -3.30 -25.17 10.36
C ILE A 173 -2.05 -25.04 11.25
N PHE A 174 -1.09 -24.20 10.87
CA PHE A 174 0.13 -23.97 11.63
C PHE A 174 -0.13 -23.45 13.05
N LEU A 175 -1.11 -22.55 13.20
CA LEU A 175 -1.49 -21.99 14.51
C LEU A 175 -2.30 -22.94 15.39
N THR A 176 -3.03 -23.88 14.78
CA THR A 176 -3.96 -24.75 15.53
C THR A 176 -3.40 -26.15 15.77
N SER A 177 -2.36 -26.53 15.04
CA SER A 177 -1.82 -27.89 15.08
C SER A 177 -0.50 -27.95 15.86
N ASN A 178 -0.35 -28.98 16.70
CA ASN A 178 0.91 -29.30 17.39
C ASN A 178 1.89 -30.04 16.45
N ILE A 179 1.90 -29.72 15.16
CA ILE A 179 2.73 -30.43 14.18
C ILE A 179 4.14 -29.87 14.25
N PHE A 180 4.90 -30.32 15.25
CA PHE A 180 6.34 -30.16 15.28
C PHE A 180 6.95 -31.24 14.40
N PHE A 181 7.41 -30.86 13.21
CA PHE A 181 8.15 -31.79 12.37
C PHE A 181 9.56 -31.96 12.94
N THR A 182 9.91 -33.19 13.30
CA THR A 182 11.32 -33.55 13.50
C THR A 182 12.01 -33.66 12.14
N ALA A 183 13.34 -33.45 12.11
CA ALA A 183 14.10 -33.47 10.85
C ALA A 183 13.92 -34.80 10.09
N ASP A 184 13.85 -35.92 10.82
CA ASP A 184 13.67 -37.25 10.23
C ASP A 184 12.29 -37.40 9.56
N GLN A 185 11.23 -36.90 10.20
CA GLN A 185 9.88 -36.91 9.63
C GLN A 185 9.77 -36.03 8.37
N VAL A 186 10.53 -34.93 8.30
CA VAL A 186 10.58 -34.10 7.09
C VAL A 186 11.23 -34.86 5.94
N LEU A 187 12.34 -35.56 6.22
CA LEU A 187 13.08 -36.32 5.22
C LEU A 187 12.26 -37.49 4.68
N GLU A 188 11.61 -38.27 5.55
CA GLU A 188 10.72 -39.38 5.12
C GLU A 188 9.56 -38.87 4.25
N ARG A 189 8.92 -37.77 4.65
CA ARG A 189 7.86 -37.14 3.86
C ARG A 189 8.36 -36.62 2.51
N LEU A 190 9.58 -36.08 2.46
CA LEU A 190 10.16 -35.57 1.23
C LEU A 190 10.45 -36.72 0.24
N ASP A 191 10.91 -37.87 0.73
CA ASP A 191 11.12 -39.07 -0.08
C ASP A 191 9.81 -39.57 -0.71
N ASP A 192 8.69 -39.51 0.03
CA ASP A 192 7.36 -39.83 -0.51
C ASP A 192 6.89 -38.82 -1.57
N PHE A 193 7.32 -37.57 -1.49
CA PHE A 193 6.91 -36.49 -2.41
C PHE A 193 7.63 -36.56 -3.77
N ILE A 194 8.90 -36.95 -3.79
CA ILE A 194 9.74 -36.94 -5.00
C ILE A 194 9.17 -37.79 -6.16
N PRO A 195 8.72 -39.05 -5.96
CA PRO A 195 8.13 -39.86 -7.03
C PRO A 195 6.89 -39.22 -7.66
N PHE A 196 6.18 -38.39 -6.91
CA PHE A 196 4.97 -37.70 -7.37
C PHE A 196 5.27 -36.43 -8.17
N LEU A 197 6.49 -35.87 -8.09
CA LEU A 197 6.93 -34.76 -8.94
C LEU A 197 6.82 -35.11 -10.44
N GLY A 198 7.02 -36.38 -10.81
CA GLY A 198 6.85 -36.84 -12.19
C GLY A 198 5.42 -36.70 -12.72
N LYS A 199 4.40 -36.75 -11.83
CA LYS A 199 2.99 -36.58 -12.18
C LYS A 199 2.59 -35.09 -12.32
N ILE A 200 3.41 -34.17 -11.82
CA ILE A 200 3.16 -32.71 -11.88
C ILE A 200 3.07 -32.21 -13.32
N ALA A 201 3.82 -32.81 -14.24
CA ALA A 201 3.80 -32.43 -15.65
C ALA A 201 2.38 -32.43 -16.25
N GLY A 202 1.53 -33.41 -15.89
CA GLY A 202 0.15 -33.47 -16.35
C GLY A 202 -0.69 -32.27 -15.89
N PHE A 203 -0.56 -31.88 -14.62
CA PHE A 203 -1.24 -30.72 -14.05
C PHE A 203 -0.76 -29.40 -14.65
N VAL A 204 0.53 -29.29 -14.95
CA VAL A 204 1.12 -28.13 -15.61
C VAL A 204 0.61 -28.01 -17.04
N ILE A 205 0.60 -29.10 -17.81
CA ILE A 205 0.04 -29.12 -19.16
C ILE A 205 -1.43 -28.67 -19.14
N TYR A 206 -2.21 -29.16 -18.19
CA TYR A 206 -3.59 -28.71 -18.00
C TYR A 206 -3.68 -27.20 -17.75
N ALA A 207 -2.87 -26.65 -16.84
CA ALA A 207 -2.87 -25.21 -16.58
C ALA A 207 -2.40 -24.37 -17.79
N ILE A 208 -1.47 -24.88 -18.59
CA ILE A 208 -1.05 -24.26 -19.86
C ILE A 208 -2.23 -24.17 -20.82
N ILE A 209 -2.97 -25.27 -20.99
CA ILE A 209 -4.14 -25.33 -21.88
C ILE A 209 -5.19 -24.33 -21.41
N VAL A 210 -5.52 -24.33 -20.11
CA VAL A 210 -6.51 -23.40 -19.56
C VAL A 210 -6.09 -21.94 -19.79
N GLU A 211 -4.82 -21.59 -19.52
CA GLU A 211 -4.33 -20.24 -19.77
C GLU A 211 -4.42 -19.85 -21.25
N ALA A 212 -4.02 -20.77 -22.16
CA ALA A 212 -4.09 -20.52 -23.58
C ALA A 212 -5.54 -20.21 -24.01
N ILE A 213 -6.51 -21.00 -23.52
CA ILE A 213 -7.93 -20.77 -23.76
C ILE A 213 -8.36 -19.39 -23.21
N LEU A 214 -8.03 -19.07 -21.96
CA LEU A 214 -8.38 -17.79 -21.34
C LEU A 214 -7.85 -16.59 -22.12
N ARG A 215 -6.63 -16.69 -22.67
CA ARG A 215 -6.07 -15.63 -23.52
C ARG A 215 -6.80 -15.48 -24.84
N VAL A 216 -7.11 -16.59 -25.50
CA VAL A 216 -7.89 -16.55 -26.74
C VAL A 216 -9.25 -15.89 -26.47
N LEU A 217 -9.94 -16.28 -25.39
CA LEU A 217 -11.20 -15.67 -24.98
C LEU A 217 -11.06 -14.18 -24.68
N PHE A 218 -9.99 -13.77 -24.01
CA PHE A 218 -9.72 -12.36 -23.72
C PHE A 218 -9.46 -11.55 -24.99
N LEU A 219 -8.69 -12.09 -25.94
CA LEU A 219 -8.44 -11.44 -27.24
C LEU A 219 -9.73 -11.29 -28.05
N ILE A 220 -10.60 -12.31 -28.03
CA ILE A 220 -11.92 -12.26 -28.66
C ILE A 220 -12.80 -11.19 -27.99
N LYS A 221 -12.90 -11.20 -26.66
CA LYS A 221 -13.65 -10.20 -25.89
C LYS A 221 -13.19 -8.78 -26.22
N ARG A 222 -11.87 -8.54 -26.23
CA ARG A 222 -11.29 -7.23 -26.56
C ARG A 222 -11.61 -6.80 -27.99
N LYS A 223 -11.67 -7.74 -28.94
CA LYS A 223 -12.01 -7.44 -30.34
C LYS A 223 -13.51 -7.15 -30.54
N ILE A 224 -14.39 -7.75 -29.74
CA ILE A 224 -15.85 -7.64 -29.89
C ILE A 224 -16.45 -6.48 -29.08
N LEU A 225 -15.84 -6.08 -27.95
CA LEU A 225 -16.34 -5.01 -27.07
C LEU A 225 -15.63 -3.64 -27.15
N PRO A 226 -14.88 -3.24 -28.21
CA PRO A 226 -14.19 -1.94 -28.20
C PRO A 226 -15.18 -0.76 -28.09
N VAL A 227 -16.40 -0.92 -28.62
CA VAL A 227 -17.44 0.12 -28.64
C VAL A 227 -18.04 0.40 -27.24
N ALA A 228 -17.96 -0.54 -26.30
CA ALA A 228 -18.51 -0.35 -24.96
C ALA A 228 -17.53 0.40 -24.04
N GLU A 229 -16.23 0.15 -24.16
CA GLU A 229 -15.19 0.86 -23.40
C GLU A 229 -15.07 2.32 -23.86
N GLU A 230 -15.07 2.57 -25.17
CA GLU A 230 -15.02 3.94 -25.72
C GLU A 230 -16.22 4.79 -25.27
N LYS A 231 -17.43 4.23 -25.29
CA LYS A 231 -18.64 4.90 -24.78
C LYS A 231 -18.59 5.12 -23.26
N LEU A 232 -17.99 4.20 -22.52
CA LEU A 232 -17.87 4.32 -21.07
C LEU A 232 -16.85 5.41 -20.70
N GLU A 233 -15.70 5.45 -21.36
CA GLU A 233 -14.70 6.50 -21.21
C GLU A 233 -15.28 7.88 -21.54
N GLU A 234 -16.02 8.00 -22.66
CA GLU A 234 -16.69 9.25 -23.03
C GLU A 234 -17.74 9.68 -21.99
N SER A 235 -18.45 8.72 -21.38
CA SER A 235 -19.43 9.00 -20.32
C SER A 235 -18.77 9.44 -19.01
N ILE A 236 -17.62 8.86 -18.67
CA ILE A 236 -16.84 9.22 -17.49
C ILE A 236 -16.23 10.61 -17.67
N GLU A 237 -15.67 10.89 -18.85
CA GLU A 237 -15.09 12.19 -19.17
C GLU A 237 -16.13 13.31 -19.14
N LYS A 238 -17.35 13.05 -19.65
CA LYS A 238 -18.49 14.00 -19.50
C LYS A 238 -18.83 14.27 -18.05
N GLN A 239 -18.97 13.24 -17.21
CA GLN A 239 -19.28 13.42 -15.79
C GLN A 239 -18.17 14.17 -15.04
N ILE A 240 -16.90 13.88 -15.36
CA ILE A 240 -15.75 14.59 -14.77
C ILE A 240 -15.77 16.06 -15.17
N ASN A 241 -15.94 16.36 -16.47
CA ASN A 241 -15.96 17.74 -16.97
C ASN A 241 -17.15 18.53 -16.40
N GLU A 242 -18.32 17.92 -16.27
CA GLU A 242 -19.48 18.56 -15.65
C GLU A 242 -19.22 18.86 -14.17
N LYS A 243 -18.64 17.91 -13.42
CA LYS A 243 -18.30 18.11 -12.01
C LYS A 243 -17.21 19.18 -11.81
N ILE A 244 -16.22 19.23 -12.70
CA ILE A 244 -15.18 20.27 -12.72
C ILE A 244 -15.83 21.63 -12.98
N LYS A 245 -16.69 21.74 -13.99
CA LYS A 245 -17.38 22.99 -14.34
C LYS A 245 -18.17 23.55 -13.14
N VAL A 246 -18.95 22.71 -12.46
CA VAL A 246 -19.70 23.11 -11.25
C VAL A 246 -18.76 23.57 -10.13
N HIS A 247 -17.60 22.92 -9.95
CA HIS A 247 -16.62 23.36 -8.96
C HIS A 247 -15.98 24.70 -9.32
N VAL A 248 -15.65 24.92 -10.59
CA VAL A 248 -15.07 26.18 -11.09
C VAL A 248 -16.05 27.33 -10.90
N GLU A 249 -17.32 27.19 -11.33
CA GLU A 249 -18.35 28.22 -11.12
C GLU A 249 -18.55 28.55 -9.63
N LYS A 250 -18.50 27.52 -8.75
CA LYS A 250 -18.60 27.72 -7.30
C LYS A 250 -17.39 28.45 -6.72
N ILE A 251 -16.20 28.22 -7.27
CA ILE A 251 -14.97 28.91 -6.85
C ILE A 251 -15.01 30.37 -7.33
N GLU A 252 -15.37 30.61 -8.59
CA GLU A 252 -15.49 31.96 -9.16
C GLU A 252 -16.51 32.79 -8.39
N GLY A 253 -17.71 32.26 -8.14
CA GLY A 253 -18.73 32.97 -7.35
C GLY A 253 -18.29 33.26 -5.91
N LYS A 254 -17.50 32.36 -5.30
CA LYS A 254 -16.89 32.65 -3.98
C LYS A 254 -15.84 33.74 -4.08
N HIS A 255 -14.99 33.72 -5.11
CA HIS A 255 -13.97 34.73 -5.32
C HIS A 255 -14.60 36.11 -5.50
N GLU A 256 -15.61 36.22 -6.36
CA GLU A 256 -16.35 37.47 -6.58
C GLU A 256 -17.03 37.98 -5.30
N SER A 257 -17.57 37.07 -4.48
CA SER A 257 -18.16 37.43 -3.19
C SER A 257 -17.13 37.90 -2.15
N LEU A 258 -15.90 37.38 -2.21
CA LEU A 258 -14.81 37.79 -1.33
C LEU A 258 -14.23 39.13 -1.76
N GLU A 259 -14.06 39.33 -3.07
CA GLU A 259 -13.58 40.59 -3.66
C GLU A 259 -14.52 41.75 -3.28
N LYS A 260 -15.83 41.58 -3.46
CA LYS A 260 -16.83 42.57 -3.01
C LYS A 260 -16.80 42.86 -1.51
N LYS A 261 -16.41 41.89 -0.67
CA LYS A 261 -16.27 42.09 0.78
C LYS A 261 -15.00 42.86 1.10
N ILE A 262 -13.88 42.53 0.44
CA ILE A 262 -12.61 43.22 0.60
C ILE A 262 -12.76 44.69 0.19
N ASP A 263 -13.38 44.97 -0.96
CA ASP A 263 -13.62 46.34 -1.42
C ASP A 263 -14.44 47.13 -0.40
N LYS A 264 -15.54 46.53 0.09
CA LYS A 264 -16.40 47.18 1.09
C LYS A 264 -15.67 47.44 2.42
N GLU A 265 -14.89 46.48 2.92
CA GLU A 265 -14.10 46.66 4.13
C GLU A 265 -13.01 47.72 3.95
N THR A 266 -12.39 47.78 2.77
CA THR A 266 -11.38 48.80 2.42
C THR A 266 -12.00 50.20 2.43
N ASP A 267 -13.16 50.39 1.79
CA ASP A 267 -13.92 51.65 1.80
C ASP A 267 -14.32 52.08 3.22
N GLU A 268 -14.70 51.12 4.08
CA GLU A 268 -15.07 51.39 5.47
C GLU A 268 -13.86 51.77 6.33
N ILE A 269 -12.69 51.18 6.07
CA ILE A 269 -11.43 51.52 6.74
C ILE A 269 -10.95 52.91 6.31
N GLU A 270 -10.98 53.22 5.01
CA GLU A 270 -10.57 54.52 4.47
C GLU A 270 -11.40 55.66 5.10
N LYS A 271 -12.74 55.50 5.14
CA LYS A 271 -13.64 56.46 5.81
C LYS A 271 -13.38 56.61 7.31
N LYS A 272 -12.86 55.58 7.99
CA LYS A 272 -12.49 55.69 9.42
C LYS A 272 -11.17 56.43 9.60
N ILE A 273 -10.18 56.14 8.74
CA ILE A 273 -8.88 56.84 8.74
C ILE A 273 -9.08 58.33 8.47
N ASP A 274 -9.90 58.70 7.50
CA ASP A 274 -10.18 60.11 7.19
C ASP A 274 -10.77 60.85 8.40
N LYS A 275 -11.77 60.24 9.06
CA LYS A 275 -12.38 60.82 10.27
C LYS A 275 -11.40 60.97 11.42
N GLU A 276 -10.59 59.94 11.69
CA GLU A 276 -9.58 60.00 12.74
C GLU A 276 -8.51 61.05 12.44
N THR A 277 -8.12 61.20 11.17
CA THR A 277 -7.17 62.21 10.72
C THR A 277 -7.72 63.62 10.94
N ASP A 278 -8.97 63.88 10.54
CA ASP A 278 -9.66 65.16 10.77
C ASP A 278 -9.77 65.50 12.28
N GLU A 279 -10.03 64.50 13.12
CA GLU A 279 -10.09 64.70 14.58
C GLU A 279 -8.73 64.99 15.19
N ILE A 280 -7.68 64.33 14.71
CA ILE A 280 -6.30 64.58 15.16
C ILE A 280 -5.86 65.97 14.75
N GLU A 281 -6.14 66.40 13.51
CA GLU A 281 -5.80 67.74 13.02
C GLU A 281 -6.45 68.83 13.88
N LYS A 282 -7.75 68.71 14.16
CA LYS A 282 -8.46 69.63 15.08
C LYS A 282 -7.85 69.65 16.48
N LYS A 283 -7.45 68.49 17.02
CA LYS A 283 -6.79 68.41 18.34
C LYS A 283 -5.41 69.06 18.34
N ILE A 284 -4.66 68.96 17.24
CA ILE A 284 -3.35 69.61 17.06
C ILE A 284 -3.53 71.13 16.97
N GLU A 285 -4.47 71.62 16.16
CA GLU A 285 -4.78 73.05 16.04
C GLU A 285 -5.15 73.66 17.40
N GLN A 286 -6.04 72.99 18.15
CA GLN A 286 -6.45 73.45 19.46
C GLN A 286 -5.26 73.52 20.43
N LYS A 287 -4.46 72.46 20.53
CA LYS A 287 -3.27 72.44 21.39
C LYS A 287 -2.25 73.50 20.99
N THR A 288 -2.04 73.72 19.70
CA THR A 288 -1.12 74.75 19.19
C THR A 288 -1.62 76.14 19.61
N SER A 289 -2.91 76.42 19.47
CA SER A 289 -3.53 77.67 19.92
C SER A 289 -3.44 77.89 21.43
N ASP A 290 -3.53 76.82 22.23
CA ASP A 290 -3.42 76.90 23.70
C ASP A 290 -1.97 77.13 24.15
N VAL A 291 -0.99 76.54 23.45
CA VAL A 291 0.45 76.77 23.70
C VAL A 291 0.82 78.21 23.33
N GLU A 292 0.36 78.73 22.20
CA GLU A 292 0.59 80.14 21.83
C GLU A 292 0.03 81.11 22.87
N LYS A 293 -1.16 80.84 23.42
CA LYS A 293 -1.74 81.65 24.50
C LYS A 293 -0.91 81.59 25.78
N LYS A 294 -0.34 80.43 26.12
CA LYS A 294 0.54 80.28 27.28
C LYS A 294 1.86 81.01 27.09
N LEU A 295 2.51 80.89 25.93
CA LEU A 295 3.74 81.62 25.62
C LEU A 295 3.54 83.13 25.70
N LYS A 296 2.43 83.66 25.16
CA LYS A 296 2.10 85.09 25.27
C LYS A 296 1.85 85.55 26.70
N LYS A 297 1.38 84.65 27.58
CA LYS A 297 1.17 84.94 28.99
C LYS A 297 2.48 84.90 29.77
N ASP A 298 3.32 83.91 29.50
CA ASP A 298 4.65 83.78 30.09
C ASP A 298 5.56 84.95 29.66
N GLU A 299 5.50 85.38 28.39
CA GLU A 299 6.18 86.60 27.89
C GLU A 299 5.65 87.89 28.53
N ALA A 300 4.37 87.95 28.93
CA ALA A 300 3.80 89.08 29.66
C ALA A 300 4.26 89.09 31.13
N ASP A 301 4.28 87.92 31.80
CA ASP A 301 4.73 87.77 33.19
C ASP A 301 6.25 87.99 33.32
N THR A 302 7.06 87.72 32.27
CA THR A 302 8.52 87.98 32.29
C THR A 302 8.87 89.46 32.07
N ASN A 303 8.03 90.20 31.33
CA ASN A 303 8.22 91.65 31.10
C ASN A 303 7.85 92.51 32.32
N ASP A 304 6.99 92.01 33.21
CA ASP A 304 6.65 92.69 34.46
C ASP A 304 7.74 92.54 35.54
N ASP A 305 8.56 91.47 35.49
CA ASP A 305 9.66 91.23 36.43
C ASP A 305 10.98 91.95 36.03
N GLU A 306 11.13 92.31 34.75
CA GLU A 306 12.30 93.08 34.26
C GLU A 306 12.15 94.60 34.48
N ASN A 307 10.94 95.10 34.74
CA ASN A 307 10.67 96.52 35.04
C ASN A 307 10.83 96.90 36.53
N LEU A 308 11.30 95.97 37.37
CA LEU A 308 11.54 96.15 38.81
C LEU A 308 13.02 95.93 39.21
N ARG A 309 13.95 95.93 38.26
CA ARG A 309 15.41 95.93 38.51
C ARG A 309 16.15 97.04 37.80
#